data_AF-A0A7S4BDB5-F1
#
_entry.id   AF-A0A7S4BDB5-F1
#
_cell.length_a   1.000
_cell.length_b   1.000
_cell.length_c   1.000
_cell.angle_alpha   90.00
_cell.angle_beta   90.00
_cell.angle_gamma   90.00
#
_symmetry.space_group_name_H-M   'P 1'
#
loop_
_entity.id
_entity.type
_entity.pdbx_description
1 polymer ?
#
loop_
_entity_poly.entity_id
_entity_poly.type
_entity_poly.pdbx_seq_one_letter_code
_entity_poly.pdbx_strand_id
1 'polypeptide(L)'
;MLMRPPLLQMLLLCCASFALGFSLANAAFSPSRSPINLNHGLKARACLPRKDRLAQMVTDDKFLPSKQFGLQPPDLTLLAPAKINLFLRILGRREDGFHELASLFQTVSLFDTLDFWSSPADDSQPLYSMEVTDSSLCADLIPTDESNLVMKALHAFSERTSSKQRLHCRLHKEIPAEGGLGGGSSDAATALHAANRLAGFPLSEDELIKLAADLGSDVGFFLSGGTA
;
A
#
# COMPACT_ATOMS: atom_id res chain seq x y z
N MET A 1 -9.15 -4.17 14.56
CA MET A 1 -9.13 -3.02 13.62
C MET A 1 -10.29 -2.08 13.94
N LEU A 2 -10.13 -0.77 13.72
CA LEU A 2 -11.13 0.27 14.02
C LEU A 2 -11.62 0.94 12.73
N MET A 3 -12.92 1.19 12.61
CA MET A 3 -13.54 1.87 11.46
C MET A 3 -14.45 3.02 11.93
N ARG A 4 -14.24 4.24 11.41
CA ARG A 4 -15.01 5.45 11.78
C ARG A 4 -16.45 5.41 11.22
N PRO A 5 -17.43 6.10 11.84
CA PRO A 5 -18.85 6.06 11.47
C PRO A 5 -19.19 6.36 9.99
N PRO A 6 -18.62 7.38 9.32
CA PRO A 6 -18.98 7.68 7.93
C PRO A 6 -18.42 6.67 6.91
N LEU A 7 -17.35 5.93 7.25
CA LEU A 7 -16.74 4.94 6.36
C LEU A 7 -17.59 3.67 6.24
N LEU A 8 -18.42 3.35 7.24
CA LEU A 8 -19.30 2.18 7.22
C LEU A 8 -20.38 2.31 6.13
N GLN A 9 -20.88 3.53 5.89
CA GLN A 9 -21.82 3.81 4.81
C GLN A 9 -21.15 3.67 3.43
N MET A 10 -19.91 4.12 3.26
CA MET A 10 -19.17 3.95 2.01
C MET A 10 -18.88 2.47 1.68
N LEU A 11 -18.49 1.67 2.67
CA LEU A 11 -18.17 0.25 2.44
C LEU A 11 -19.42 -0.57 2.09
N LEU A 12 -20.55 -0.28 2.74
CA LEU A 12 -21.84 -0.90 2.44
C LEU A 12 -22.37 -0.48 1.05
N LEU A 13 -22.18 0.77 0.63
CA LEU A 13 -22.54 1.22 -0.72
C LEU A 13 -21.64 0.61 -1.81
N CYS A 14 -20.33 0.49 -1.57
CA CYS A 14 -19.41 -0.15 -2.53
C CYS A 14 -19.74 -1.63 -2.77
N CYS A 15 -20.13 -2.37 -1.71
CA CYS A 15 -20.59 -3.75 -1.86
C CYS A 15 -21.92 -3.86 -2.64
N ALA A 16 -22.82 -2.87 -2.50
CA ALA A 16 -24.10 -2.86 -3.22
C ALA A 16 -23.93 -2.54 -4.72
N SER A 17 -23.02 -1.63 -5.08
CA SER A 17 -22.75 -1.27 -6.49
C SER A 17 -22.10 -2.40 -7.29
N PHE A 18 -21.32 -3.27 -6.65
CA PHE A 18 -20.74 -4.45 -7.33
C PHE A 18 -21.77 -5.57 -7.57
N ALA A 19 -22.81 -5.68 -6.73
CA ALA A 19 -23.86 -6.68 -6.87
C ALA A 19 -24.93 -6.34 -7.93
N LEU A 20 -25.10 -5.06 -8.26
CA LEU A 20 -26.09 -4.59 -9.24
C LEU A 20 -25.58 -4.57 -10.70
N GLY A 21 -24.29 -4.81 -10.94
CA GLY A 21 -23.69 -4.88 -12.28
C GLY A 21 -23.79 -6.22 -13.00
N PHE A 22 -24.32 -7.27 -12.34
CA PHE A 22 -24.46 -8.62 -12.89
C PHE A 22 -25.93 -9.03 -13.00
N SER A 23 -26.73 -8.22 -13.71
CA SER A 23 -28.03 -8.67 -14.20
C SER A 23 -28.32 -7.95 -15.50
N LEU A 24 -27.91 -8.58 -16.61
CA LEU A 24 -28.52 -8.53 -17.95
C LEU A 24 -27.55 -9.17 -18.96
N ALA A 25 -27.64 -10.49 -19.12
CA ALA A 25 -27.28 -11.19 -20.35
C ALA A 25 -27.90 -12.59 -20.34
N ASN A 26 -29.21 -12.66 -20.56
CA ASN A 26 -29.90 -13.88 -20.95
C ASN A 26 -29.65 -14.07 -22.46
N ALA A 27 -28.83 -15.04 -22.85
CA ALA A 27 -28.79 -15.53 -24.22
C ALA A 27 -28.49 -17.03 -24.22
N ALA A 28 -29.43 -17.78 -24.79
CA ALA A 28 -29.45 -19.22 -24.89
C ALA A 28 -28.25 -19.77 -25.67
N PHE A 29 -27.62 -20.84 -25.19
CA PHE A 29 -26.73 -21.67 -25.99
C PHE A 29 -26.86 -23.16 -25.62
N SER A 30 -27.15 -23.97 -26.64
CA SER A 30 -27.40 -25.41 -26.60
C SER A 30 -26.09 -26.22 -26.49
N PRO A 31 -26.08 -27.44 -25.90
CA PRO A 31 -24.85 -28.20 -25.68
C PRO A 31 -24.56 -29.19 -26.82
N SER A 32 -23.38 -29.09 -27.46
CA SER A 32 -22.82 -30.22 -28.21
C SER A 32 -21.29 -30.16 -28.34
N ARG A 33 -20.61 -31.18 -27.75
CA ARG A 33 -19.28 -31.80 -28.07
C ARG A 33 -18.07 -30.85 -28.22
N SER A 34 -16.86 -31.08 -27.69
CA SER A 34 -16.08 -32.24 -27.21
C SER A 34 -14.90 -31.70 -26.35
N PRO A 35 -14.20 -32.52 -25.54
CA PRO A 35 -13.22 -32.00 -24.58
C PRO A 35 -11.91 -31.58 -25.27
N ILE A 36 -11.52 -30.31 -25.10
CA ILE A 36 -10.16 -29.86 -25.42
C ILE A 36 -9.30 -30.13 -24.20
N ASN A 37 -8.42 -31.11 -24.32
CA ASN A 37 -7.33 -31.36 -23.40
C ASN A 37 -6.04 -30.80 -24.03
N LEU A 38 -5.50 -29.72 -23.46
CA LEU A 38 -4.13 -29.31 -23.71
C LEU A 38 -3.51 -28.81 -22.41
N ASN A 39 -2.72 -29.70 -21.81
CA ASN A 39 -1.65 -29.42 -20.87
C ASN A 39 -0.82 -28.21 -21.34
N HIS A 40 -1.00 -27.07 -20.68
CA HIS A 40 0.04 -26.04 -20.59
C HIS A 40 0.45 -25.91 -19.13
N GLY A 41 1.69 -26.30 -18.87
CA GLY A 41 2.28 -26.33 -17.55
C GLY A 41 2.36 -24.94 -16.95
N LEU A 42 1.34 -24.58 -16.15
CA LEU A 42 1.55 -23.66 -15.05
C LEU A 42 2.36 -24.39 -13.98
N LYS A 43 3.68 -24.16 -13.97
CA LYS A 43 4.45 -24.40 -12.75
C LYS A 43 3.90 -23.46 -11.69
N ALA A 44 3.16 -23.99 -10.72
CA ALA A 44 2.88 -23.30 -9.48
C ALA A 44 4.23 -22.85 -8.88
N ARG A 45 4.50 -21.54 -8.87
CA ARG A 45 5.65 -21.00 -8.14
C ARG A 45 5.35 -21.23 -6.66
N ALA A 46 6.23 -21.98 -6.01
CA ALA A 46 6.11 -22.32 -4.60
C ALA A 46 6.02 -21.04 -3.74
N CYS A 47 5.16 -21.08 -2.72
CA CYS A 47 5.06 -20.05 -1.70
C CYS A 47 6.39 -20.00 -0.92
N LEU A 48 7.13 -18.89 -1.03
CA LEU A 48 8.39 -18.71 -0.33
C LEU A 48 8.18 -18.50 1.18
N PRO A 49 9.09 -19.00 2.03
CA PRO A 49 8.98 -18.94 3.48
C PRO A 49 8.97 -17.50 4.02
N ARG A 50 8.39 -17.35 5.22
CA ARG A 50 7.94 -16.10 5.85
C ARG A 50 9.01 -14.99 6.00
N LYS A 51 10.29 -15.34 6.03
CA LYS A 51 11.40 -14.38 6.26
C LYS A 51 11.93 -13.71 5.00
N ASP A 52 11.64 -14.26 3.81
CA ASP A 52 12.26 -13.82 2.55
C ASP A 52 11.34 -12.88 1.72
N ARG A 53 10.14 -12.58 2.22
CA ARG A 53 9.09 -11.89 1.44
C ARG A 53 9.28 -10.37 1.30
N LEU A 54 9.95 -9.72 2.25
CA LEU A 54 10.33 -8.31 2.15
C LEU A 54 11.59 -8.09 1.31
N ALA A 55 12.45 -9.12 1.17
CA ALA A 55 13.74 -9.00 0.50
C ALA A 55 13.66 -9.04 -1.05
N GLN A 56 12.51 -9.38 -1.64
CA GLN A 56 12.36 -9.56 -3.10
C GLN A 56 11.34 -8.63 -3.78
N MET A 57 11.02 -7.49 -3.18
CA MET A 57 10.32 -6.39 -3.87
C MET A 57 11.30 -5.40 -4.56
N VAL A 58 12.50 -5.86 -4.89
CA VAL A 58 13.48 -5.13 -5.71
C VAL A 58 13.40 -5.73 -7.11
N THR A 59 12.84 -4.98 -8.07
CA THR A 59 12.84 -5.40 -9.47
C THR A 59 14.22 -5.20 -10.07
N ASP A 60 14.68 -6.20 -10.82
CA ASP A 60 15.94 -6.21 -11.56
C ASP A 60 16.14 -4.95 -12.43
N ASP A 61 17.36 -4.42 -12.38
CA ASP A 61 17.88 -3.32 -13.21
C ASP A 61 17.50 -3.48 -14.68
N LYS A 62 16.49 -2.73 -15.16
CA LYS A 62 16.30 -2.32 -16.57
C LYS A 62 15.08 -1.41 -16.73
N PHE A 63 15.24 -0.12 -16.42
CA PHE A 63 14.39 0.93 -16.99
C PHE A 63 15.11 2.29 -17.05
N LEU A 64 14.94 3.02 -18.15
CA LEU A 64 15.59 4.29 -18.53
C LEU A 64 14.53 5.20 -19.23
N PRO A 65 14.64 6.56 -19.24
CA PRO A 65 14.20 7.46 -18.16
C PRO A 65 13.38 8.69 -18.68
N SER A 66 12.91 9.57 -17.76
CA SER A 66 12.79 11.07 -17.83
C SER A 66 11.55 11.56 -17.04
N LYS A 67 11.52 12.68 -16.27
CA LYS A 67 12.29 13.95 -16.18
C LYS A 67 11.98 14.59 -14.79
N GLN A 68 12.88 15.46 -14.28
CA GLN A 68 12.83 16.28 -13.03
C GLN A 68 13.31 15.58 -11.73
N PHE A 69 14.16 16.30 -10.98
CA PHE A 69 15.37 15.84 -10.25
C PHE A 69 16.43 15.24 -11.19
N GLY A 70 17.55 15.96 -11.37
CA GLY A 70 18.52 15.70 -12.43
C GLY A 70 19.12 14.28 -12.38
N LEU A 71 18.80 13.46 -13.37
CA LEU A 71 19.53 12.27 -13.87
C LEU A 71 19.93 11.16 -12.89
N GLN A 72 19.73 11.31 -11.58
CA GLN A 72 20.13 10.32 -10.60
C GLN A 72 18.98 9.33 -10.36
N PRO A 73 19.24 8.02 -10.43
CA PRO A 73 18.26 7.02 -10.01
C PRO A 73 17.93 7.20 -8.52
N PRO A 74 16.75 6.75 -8.06
CA PRO A 74 16.45 6.73 -6.63
C PRO A 74 17.46 5.84 -5.88
N ASP A 75 17.76 6.23 -4.64
CA ASP A 75 18.56 5.40 -3.72
C ASP A 75 17.83 4.10 -3.37
N LEU A 76 16.49 4.15 -3.39
CA LEU A 76 15.63 3.03 -3.07
C LEU A 76 14.27 3.16 -3.77
N THR A 77 13.87 2.10 -4.48
CA THR A 77 12.53 1.91 -5.03
C THR A 77 11.85 0.74 -4.32
N LEU A 78 10.61 0.93 -3.87
CA LEU A 78 9.81 -0.11 -3.22
C LEU A 78 8.39 -0.17 -3.79
N LEU A 79 7.80 -1.37 -3.76
CA LEU A 79 6.41 -1.61 -4.13
C LEU A 79 5.52 -1.62 -2.89
N ALA A 80 4.41 -0.89 -2.95
CA ALA A 80 3.38 -0.85 -1.90
C ALA A 80 2.12 -1.60 -2.38
N PRO A 81 1.88 -2.84 -1.92
CA PRO A 81 0.75 -3.65 -2.41
C PRO A 81 -0.60 -3.11 -1.96
N ALA A 82 -1.63 -3.28 -2.78
CA ALA A 82 -3.02 -3.18 -2.36
C ALA A 82 -3.42 -4.39 -1.51
N LYS A 83 -4.53 -4.27 -0.80
CA LYS A 83 -5.22 -5.39 -0.14
C LYS A 83 -6.67 -5.50 -0.58
N ILE A 84 -7.23 -6.68 -0.33
CA ILE A 84 -8.67 -6.94 -0.33
C ILE A 84 -9.07 -7.59 1.00
N ASN A 85 -10.34 -7.42 1.38
CA ASN A 85 -10.93 -8.10 2.53
C ASN A 85 -11.64 -9.36 2.01
N LEU A 86 -11.05 -10.53 2.21
CA LEU A 86 -11.67 -11.80 1.83
C LEU A 86 -12.82 -12.17 2.77
N PHE A 87 -12.76 -11.68 4.00
CA PHE A 87 -13.80 -11.82 5.01
C PHE A 87 -13.84 -10.56 5.86
N LEU A 88 -15.04 -10.10 6.21
CA LEU A 88 -15.24 -9.03 7.18
C LEU A 88 -16.52 -9.30 7.95
N ARG A 89 -16.42 -9.29 9.28
CA ARG A 89 -17.55 -9.43 10.20
C ARG A 89 -17.46 -8.37 11.29
N ILE A 90 -18.57 -7.66 11.47
CA ILE A 90 -18.77 -6.73 12.59
C ILE A 90 -19.19 -7.56 13.80
N LEU A 91 -18.41 -7.50 14.88
CA LEU A 91 -18.68 -8.23 16.12
C LEU A 91 -19.57 -7.45 17.09
N GLY A 92 -19.45 -6.13 17.08
CA GLY A 92 -20.25 -5.24 17.93
C GLY A 92 -19.77 -3.80 17.85
N ARG A 93 -20.50 -2.92 18.52
CA ARG A 93 -20.11 -1.51 18.71
C ARG A 93 -19.39 -1.37 20.05
N ARG A 94 -18.27 -0.64 20.04
CA ARG A 94 -17.45 -0.31 21.20
C ARG A 94 -17.94 0.98 21.85
N GLU A 95 -17.53 1.18 23.10
CA GLU A 95 -17.85 2.38 23.89
C GLU A 95 -17.22 3.66 23.32
N ASP A 96 -16.08 3.54 22.63
CA ASP A 96 -15.40 4.62 21.92
C ASP A 96 -16.07 5.04 20.59
N GLY A 97 -17.22 4.43 20.27
CA GLY A 97 -18.00 4.73 19.07
C GLY A 97 -17.53 4.00 17.80
N PHE A 98 -16.46 3.19 17.88
CA PHE A 98 -16.00 2.34 16.78
C PHE A 98 -16.70 0.98 16.78
N HIS A 99 -16.47 0.19 15.73
CA HIS A 99 -16.90 -1.21 15.67
C HIS A 99 -15.72 -2.14 15.89
N GLU A 100 -15.97 -3.22 16.64
CA GLU A 100 -15.08 -4.35 16.70
C GLU A 100 -15.27 -5.22 15.45
N LEU A 101 -14.16 -5.56 14.79
CA LEU A 101 -14.15 -6.25 13.50
C LEU A 101 -13.28 -7.50 13.56
N ALA A 102 -13.79 -8.60 12.98
CA ALA A 102 -13.00 -9.74 12.53
C ALA A 102 -12.85 -9.66 11.01
N SER A 103 -11.63 -9.67 10.50
CA SER A 103 -11.35 -9.53 9.07
C SER A 103 -10.25 -10.51 8.65
N LEU A 104 -10.29 -10.94 7.39
CA LEU A 104 -9.21 -11.67 6.73
C LEU A 104 -8.71 -10.82 5.56
N PHE A 105 -7.49 -10.31 5.66
CA PHE A 105 -6.86 -9.51 4.62
C PHE A 105 -6.02 -10.36 3.70
N GLN A 106 -5.92 -9.92 2.44
CA GLN A 106 -5.03 -10.49 1.44
C GLN A 106 -4.39 -9.37 0.63
N THR A 107 -3.05 -9.29 0.62
CA THR A 107 -2.34 -8.42 -0.33
C THR A 107 -2.49 -8.97 -1.75
N VAL A 108 -2.66 -8.10 -2.74
CA VAL A 108 -2.80 -8.47 -4.15
C VAL A 108 -1.67 -7.86 -4.99
N SER A 109 -1.56 -8.27 -6.26
CA SER A 109 -0.48 -7.85 -7.16
C SER A 109 -0.72 -6.49 -7.84
N LEU A 110 -1.59 -5.65 -7.28
CA LEU A 110 -1.74 -4.24 -7.65
C LEU A 110 -0.88 -3.45 -6.67
N PHE A 111 0.00 -2.58 -7.15
CA PHE A 111 0.98 -1.88 -6.33
C PHE A 111 1.06 -0.41 -6.69
N ASP A 112 1.26 0.43 -5.68
CA ASP A 112 1.92 1.72 -5.89
C ASP A 112 3.44 1.52 -5.88
N THR A 113 4.19 2.49 -6.40
CA THR A 113 5.66 2.49 -6.35
C THR A 113 6.15 3.73 -5.64
N LEU A 114 7.05 3.57 -4.66
CA LEU A 114 7.68 4.67 -3.94
C LEU A 114 9.17 4.69 -4.26
N ASP A 115 9.62 5.80 -4.81
CA ASP A 115 11.03 6.10 -5.06
C ASP A 115 11.53 7.11 -4.03
N PHE A 116 12.71 6.85 -3.47
CA PHE A 116 13.34 7.70 -2.47
C PHE A 116 14.71 8.19 -2.91
N TRP A 117 14.97 9.48 -2.70
CA TRP A 117 16.29 10.09 -2.83
C TRP A 117 16.69 10.75 -1.52
N SER A 118 17.90 10.47 -1.05
CA SER A 118 18.50 11.15 0.09
C SER A 118 19.17 12.44 -0.37
N SER A 119 19.04 13.50 0.42
CA SER A 119 19.74 14.76 0.17
C SER A 119 20.76 15.04 1.28
N PRO A 120 21.89 15.69 0.96
CA PRO A 120 22.80 16.22 1.98
C PRO A 120 22.07 17.15 2.96
N ALA A 121 22.62 17.29 4.16
CA ALA A 121 22.05 18.18 5.15
C ALA A 121 22.12 19.64 4.69
N ASP A 122 20.95 20.25 4.47
CA ASP A 122 20.76 21.67 4.24
C ASP A 122 19.57 22.15 5.09
N ASP A 123 19.87 22.95 6.11
CA ASP A 123 18.87 23.45 7.06
C ASP A 123 17.86 24.41 6.43
N SER A 124 18.10 24.88 5.20
CA SER A 124 17.13 25.70 4.45
C SER A 124 16.01 24.89 3.78
N GLN A 125 16.14 23.55 3.73
CA GLN A 125 15.17 22.65 3.11
C GLN A 125 14.35 21.88 4.15
N PRO A 126 13.14 21.40 3.81
CA PRO A 126 12.39 20.50 4.70
C PRO A 126 13.10 19.15 4.83
N LEU A 127 12.86 18.43 5.94
CA LEU A 127 13.40 17.07 6.11
C LEU A 127 12.81 16.12 5.06
N TYR A 128 11.51 16.25 4.81
CA TYR A 128 10.80 15.42 3.87
C TYR A 128 10.13 16.28 2.82
N SER A 129 10.12 15.80 1.60
CA SER A 129 9.33 16.37 0.51
C SER A 129 8.77 15.22 -0.30
N MET A 130 7.63 15.45 -0.94
CA MET A 130 7.05 14.45 -1.82
C MET A 130 6.43 15.04 -3.06
N GLU A 131 6.39 14.22 -4.10
CA GLU A 131 5.59 14.45 -5.29
C GLU A 131 4.80 13.19 -5.62
N VAL A 132 3.65 13.37 -6.27
CA VAL A 132 2.78 12.27 -6.67
C VAL A 132 2.69 12.29 -8.19
N THR A 133 2.83 11.11 -8.77
CA THR A 133 2.40 10.86 -10.15
C THR A 133 1.31 9.81 -10.09
N ASP A 134 0.24 10.00 -10.85
CA ASP A 134 -0.93 9.11 -10.83
C ASP A 134 -1.18 8.67 -12.27
N SER A 135 -1.41 7.37 -12.46
CA SER A 135 -1.82 6.84 -13.76
C SER A 135 -3.26 7.23 -14.12
N SER A 136 -4.06 7.58 -13.10
CA SER A 136 -5.38 8.19 -13.24
C SER A 136 -5.31 9.71 -13.14
N LEU A 137 -6.27 10.44 -13.72
CA LEU A 137 -6.32 11.92 -13.74
C LEU A 137 -6.60 12.53 -12.35
N CYS A 138 -6.26 11.84 -11.26
CA CYS A 138 -6.57 12.19 -9.88
C CYS A 138 -5.34 12.57 -9.05
N ALA A 139 -4.15 12.71 -9.66
CA ALA A 139 -2.93 13.13 -8.96
C ALA A 139 -3.13 14.36 -8.08
N ASP A 140 -3.87 15.35 -8.58
CA ASP A 140 -4.12 16.62 -7.90
C ASP A 140 -5.00 16.49 -6.64
N LEU A 141 -5.66 15.33 -6.45
CA LEU A 141 -6.50 15.04 -5.28
C LEU A 141 -5.71 14.39 -4.13
N ILE A 142 -4.47 13.96 -4.39
CA ILE A 142 -3.64 13.31 -3.38
C ILE A 142 -2.74 14.39 -2.75
N PRO A 143 -2.92 14.71 -1.45
CA PRO A 143 -2.13 15.76 -0.83
C PRO A 143 -0.66 15.38 -0.84
N THR A 144 0.23 16.34 -1.11
CA THR A 144 1.68 16.18 -1.03
C THR A 144 2.27 16.85 0.22
N ASP A 145 1.41 17.34 1.09
CA ASP A 145 1.78 18.01 2.34
C ASP A 145 1.74 17.04 3.54
N GLU A 146 1.88 17.62 4.74
CA GLU A 146 1.90 16.90 6.01
C GLU A 146 0.60 16.16 6.35
N SER A 147 -0.47 16.35 5.58
CA SER A 147 -1.69 15.56 5.72
C SER A 147 -1.56 14.16 5.10
N ASN A 148 -0.62 13.94 4.17
CA ASN A 148 -0.37 12.64 3.54
C ASN A 148 0.21 11.63 4.55
N LEU A 149 -0.26 10.38 4.50
CA LEU A 149 0.22 9.32 5.39
C LEU A 149 1.69 8.94 5.18
N VAL A 150 2.23 9.10 3.97
CA VAL A 150 3.67 8.95 3.69
C VAL A 150 4.47 9.99 4.47
N MET A 151 4.09 11.26 4.41
CA MET A 151 4.76 12.34 5.15
C MET A 151 4.67 12.11 6.66
N LYS A 152 3.47 11.76 7.15
CA LYS A 152 3.27 11.41 8.57
C LYS A 152 4.14 10.23 9.01
N ALA A 153 4.27 9.20 8.17
CA ALA A 153 5.14 8.06 8.44
C ALA A 153 6.61 8.48 8.59
N LEU A 154 7.13 9.27 7.64
CA LEU A 154 8.51 9.75 7.67
C LEU A 154 8.80 10.62 8.90
N HIS A 155 7.87 11.53 9.25
CA HIS A 155 8.01 12.35 10.47
C HIS A 155 7.91 11.53 11.75
N ALA A 156 6.95 10.61 11.86
CA ALA A 156 6.83 9.73 13.01
C ALA A 156 8.10 8.88 13.21
N PHE A 157 8.73 8.44 12.11
CA PHE A 157 10.02 7.77 12.15
C PHE A 157 11.14 8.70 12.63
N SER A 158 11.20 9.93 12.12
CA SER A 158 12.19 10.95 12.54
C SER A 158 12.07 11.23 14.04
N GLU A 159 10.86 11.48 14.53
CA GLU A 159 10.59 11.77 15.93
C GLU A 159 11.03 10.61 16.82
N ARG A 160 10.77 9.37 16.39
CA ARG A 160 11.13 8.17 17.14
C ARG A 160 12.63 7.92 17.20
N THR A 161 13.36 8.24 16.13
CA THR A 161 14.79 7.90 15.98
C THR A 161 15.73 9.08 16.17
N SER A 162 15.19 10.30 16.27
CA SER A 162 15.93 11.56 16.11
C SER A 162 16.69 11.68 14.79
N SER A 163 16.35 10.85 13.79
CA SER A 163 17.00 10.89 12.47
C SER A 163 16.76 12.22 11.78
N LYS A 164 17.85 12.84 11.30
CA LYS A 164 17.83 14.05 10.47
C LYS A 164 18.03 13.75 8.99
N GLN A 165 17.82 12.49 8.59
CA GLN A 165 17.90 12.11 7.19
C GLN A 165 16.85 12.87 6.39
N ARG A 166 17.28 13.43 5.26
CA ARG A 166 16.43 14.16 4.34
C ARG A 166 16.03 13.24 3.19
N LEU A 167 14.74 13.07 2.97
CA LEU A 167 14.21 12.19 1.92
C LEU A 167 13.24 12.96 1.02
N HIS A 168 13.49 12.87 -0.28
CA HIS A 168 12.49 13.17 -1.29
C HIS A 168 11.80 11.86 -1.69
N CYS A 169 10.47 11.82 -1.64
CA CYS A 169 9.66 10.66 -2.02
C CYS A 169 8.84 10.98 -3.26
N ARG A 170 9.01 10.19 -4.33
CA ARG A 170 8.06 10.19 -5.45
C ARG A 170 7.15 8.99 -5.32
N LEU A 171 5.85 9.27 -5.23
CA LEU A 171 4.81 8.26 -5.14
C LEU A 171 4.14 8.10 -6.50
N HIS A 172 4.35 6.96 -7.14
CA HIS A 172 3.65 6.53 -8.34
C HIS A 172 2.40 5.76 -7.95
N LYS A 173 1.24 6.37 -8.16
CA LYS A 173 -0.07 5.84 -7.78
C LYS A 173 -0.70 5.05 -8.92
N GLU A 174 -1.04 3.81 -8.62
CA GLU A 174 -1.83 2.89 -9.44
C GLU A 174 -3.01 2.34 -8.64
N ILE A 175 -2.92 2.29 -7.31
CA ILE A 175 -4.02 1.91 -6.43
C ILE A 175 -4.99 3.08 -6.33
N PRO A 176 -6.25 2.93 -6.78
CA PRO A 176 -7.23 4.01 -6.72
C PRO A 176 -7.40 4.54 -5.30
N ALA A 177 -7.26 5.86 -5.15
CA ALA A 177 -7.54 6.54 -3.89
C ALA A 177 -8.97 6.24 -3.44
N GLU A 178 -9.17 6.09 -2.14
CA GLU A 178 -10.48 5.83 -1.51
C GLU A 178 -11.24 4.57 -1.98
N GLY A 179 -10.61 3.69 -2.77
CA GLY A 179 -11.23 2.45 -3.27
C GLY A 179 -11.39 1.31 -2.25
N GLY A 180 -11.09 1.54 -0.96
CA GLY A 180 -11.13 0.49 0.08
C GLY A 180 -9.99 -0.54 0.01
N LEU A 181 -9.01 -0.31 -0.88
CA LEU A 181 -7.89 -1.22 -1.16
C LEU A 181 -6.65 -0.98 -0.28
N GLY A 182 -6.72 -0.03 0.65
CA GLY A 182 -5.64 0.23 1.61
C GLY A 182 -4.39 0.90 1.02
N GLY A 183 -4.46 1.48 -0.19
CA GLY A 183 -3.30 2.09 -0.87
C GLY A 183 -2.51 3.06 0.02
N GLY A 184 -3.15 4.11 0.54
CA GLY A 184 -2.46 5.08 1.40
C GLY A 184 -1.87 4.50 2.70
N SER A 185 -2.45 3.41 3.23
CA SER A 185 -1.87 2.70 4.38
C SER A 185 -0.66 1.86 3.98
N SER A 186 -0.69 1.26 2.78
CA SER A 186 0.44 0.54 2.19
C SER A 186 1.60 1.47 1.87
N ASP A 187 1.30 2.64 1.30
CA ASP A 187 2.29 3.70 1.01
C ASP A 187 3.00 4.13 2.30
N ALA A 188 2.25 4.35 3.38
CA ALA A 188 2.79 4.75 4.67
C ALA A 188 3.67 3.66 5.32
N ALA A 189 3.22 2.39 5.29
CA ALA A 189 4.00 1.27 5.79
C ALA A 189 5.31 1.09 4.99
N THR A 190 5.24 1.28 3.68
CA THR A 190 6.38 1.21 2.76
C THR A 190 7.35 2.36 3.04
N ALA A 191 6.85 3.56 3.31
CA ALA A 191 7.67 4.72 3.70
C ALA A 191 8.37 4.53 5.06
N LEU A 192 7.70 3.95 6.05
CA LEU A 192 8.35 3.55 7.32
C LEU A 192 9.48 2.54 7.08
N HIS A 193 9.22 1.53 6.25
CA HIS A 193 10.23 0.53 5.91
C HIS A 193 11.43 1.16 5.18
N ALA A 194 11.17 2.04 4.22
CA ALA A 194 12.19 2.79 3.48
C ALA A 194 13.06 3.64 4.42
N ALA A 195 12.44 4.45 5.28
CA ALA A 195 13.15 5.30 6.22
C ALA A 195 14.00 4.49 7.20
N ASN A 196 13.47 3.38 7.72
CA ASN A 196 14.22 2.49 8.59
C ASN A 196 15.42 1.87 7.86
N ARG A 197 15.22 1.38 6.64
CA ARG A 197 16.29 0.78 5.83
C ARG A 197 17.38 1.79 5.48
N LEU A 198 17.00 2.98 5.02
CA LEU A 198 17.93 4.03 4.60
C LEU A 198 18.70 4.63 5.80
N ALA A 199 18.14 4.56 7.01
CA ALA A 199 18.82 4.94 8.25
C ALA A 199 19.67 3.81 8.87
N GLY A 200 19.78 2.64 8.23
CA GLY A 200 20.58 1.52 8.74
C GLY A 200 19.88 0.64 9.76
N PHE A 201 18.55 0.54 9.69
CA PHE A 201 17.68 -0.28 10.56
C PHE A 201 17.75 0.05 12.06
N PRO A 202 17.57 1.32 12.49
CA PRO A 202 17.57 1.68 13.90
C PRO A 202 16.37 1.11 14.69
N LEU A 203 15.26 0.77 14.03
CA LEU A 203 14.07 0.20 14.65
C LEU A 203 13.90 -1.28 14.32
N SER A 204 13.52 -2.06 15.33
CA SER A 204 13.06 -3.44 15.15
C SER A 204 11.69 -3.52 14.48
N GLU A 205 11.32 -4.71 13.98
CA GLU A 205 10.00 -4.94 13.37
C GLU A 205 8.85 -4.64 14.34
N ASP A 206 8.97 -5.04 15.60
CA ASP A 206 7.97 -4.75 16.64
C ASP A 206 7.81 -3.25 16.92
N GLU A 207 8.90 -2.48 16.82
CA GLU A 207 8.85 -1.02 16.97
C GLU A 207 8.21 -0.35 15.77
N LEU A 208 8.47 -0.85 14.55
CA LEU A 208 7.79 -0.39 13.34
C LEU A 208 6.29 -0.69 13.40
N ILE A 209 5.88 -1.87 13.88
CA ILE A 209 4.46 -2.22 14.05
C ILE A 209 3.78 -1.29 15.04
N LYS A 210 4.43 -0.96 16.16
CA LYS A 210 3.90 0.00 17.13
C LYS A 210 3.72 1.38 16.51
N LEU A 211 4.72 1.86 15.77
CA LEU A 211 4.67 3.15 15.08
C LEU A 211 3.57 3.17 14.01
N ALA A 212 3.42 2.08 13.26
CA ALA A 212 2.37 1.93 12.24
C ALA A 212 0.97 1.95 12.83
N ALA A 213 0.76 1.41 14.03
CA ALA A 213 -0.54 1.41 14.71
C ALA A 213 -1.07 2.83 14.99
N ASP A 214 -0.16 3.80 15.23
CA ASP A 214 -0.52 5.19 15.47
C ASP A 214 -0.89 5.94 14.18
N LEU A 215 -0.37 5.51 13.03
CA LEU A 215 -0.62 6.12 11.72
C LEU A 215 -1.97 5.69 11.11
N GLY A 216 -2.35 4.42 11.31
CA GLY A 216 -3.62 3.92 10.79
C GLY A 216 -3.85 2.44 11.09
N SER A 217 -5.12 2.05 11.16
CA SER A 217 -5.54 0.71 11.56
C SER A 217 -5.12 -0.40 10.59
N ASP A 218 -4.84 -0.06 9.33
CA ASP A 218 -4.37 -0.97 8.28
C ASP A 218 -2.85 -0.90 8.04
N VAL A 219 -2.14 0.11 8.54
CA VAL A 219 -0.71 0.33 8.20
C VAL A 219 0.14 -0.83 8.70
N GLY A 220 -0.11 -1.31 9.92
CA GLY A 220 0.63 -2.44 10.50
C GLY A 220 0.48 -3.74 9.69
N PHE A 221 -0.65 -3.97 9.02
CA PHE A 221 -0.84 -5.16 8.17
C PHE A 221 0.19 -5.19 7.03
N PHE A 222 0.43 -4.05 6.39
CA PHE A 222 1.33 -3.95 5.24
C PHE A 222 2.81 -4.11 5.57
N LEU A 223 3.22 -3.99 6.84
CA LEU A 223 4.57 -4.36 7.26
C LEU A 223 4.83 -5.87 7.15
N SER A 224 3.78 -6.69 7.30
CA SER A 224 3.87 -8.15 7.21
C SER A 224 3.44 -8.70 5.85
N GLY A 225 2.45 -8.06 5.21
CA GLY A 225 1.88 -8.46 3.93
C GLY A 225 1.26 -9.87 3.92
N GLY A 226 0.93 -10.37 2.73
CA GLY A 226 0.37 -11.71 2.56
C GLY A 226 -1.06 -11.82 3.05
N THR A 227 -1.32 -12.74 3.98
CA THR A 227 -2.65 -13.04 4.51
C THR A 227 -2.62 -12.94 6.03
N ALA A 228 -3.54 -12.17 6.63
CA ALA A 228 -3.63 -11.97 8.07
C ALA A 228 -5.09 -11.86 8.53
#